data_AF-A0A443S0T6-F1
#
_entry.id   AF-A0A443S0T6-F1
#
_cell.length_a   1.000
_cell.length_b   1.000
_cell.length_c   1.000
_cell.angle_alpha   90.00
_cell.angle_beta   90.00
_cell.angle_gamma   90.00
#
_symmetry.space_group_name_H-M   'P 1'
#
loop_
_entity.id
_entity.type
_entity.pdbx_description
1 polymer ?
#
loop_
_entity_poly.entity_id
_entity_poly.type
_entity_poly.pdbx_seq_one_letter_code
_entity_poly.pdbx_strand_id
1 'polypeptide(L)'
;MLSKRCCSLLILLLFVCINECKGEKWNDVVNWINEAVPCKLVVIAGAKGGIWAQYPKDAKLPTNEEFKKLYNDMKNDFSDIEKNGITLAGITYTFVGGNDRSVTAKNGNSYLVAVPTKQTIVVAVSEDGNEKQLNEAVNKSTDVMIGMGF
;
A
#
# COMPACT_ATOMS: atom_id res chain seq x y z
N MET A 1 -12.41 -51.20 9.33
CA MET A 1 -11.83 -50.37 8.25
C MET A 1 -12.52 -49.01 8.26
N LEU A 2 -12.03 -48.06 9.06
CA LEU A 2 -12.56 -46.70 9.06
C LEU A 2 -12.05 -45.95 7.82
N SER A 3 -13.02 -45.41 7.08
CA SER A 3 -12.92 -44.79 5.77
C SER A 3 -11.99 -43.57 5.75
N LYS A 4 -11.03 -43.59 4.82
CA LYS A 4 -10.02 -42.56 4.53
C LYS A 4 -10.57 -41.22 4.02
N ARG A 5 -11.82 -40.86 4.34
CA ARG A 5 -12.50 -39.65 3.81
C ARG A 5 -12.50 -38.44 4.76
N CYS A 6 -12.01 -38.57 5.99
CA CYS A 6 -12.05 -37.48 6.97
C CYS A 6 -10.89 -36.47 6.83
N CYS A 7 -9.78 -36.84 6.18
CA CYS A 7 -8.56 -36.02 6.18
C CYS A 7 -8.61 -34.82 5.19
N SER A 8 -9.49 -34.86 4.19
CA SER A 8 -9.50 -33.85 3.11
C SER A 8 -10.29 -32.58 3.45
N LEU A 9 -11.18 -32.60 4.45
CA LEU A 9 -11.94 -31.40 4.86
C LEU A 9 -11.19 -30.52 5.88
N LEU A 10 -10.24 -31.09 6.63
CA LEU A 10 -9.49 -30.34 7.65
C LEU A 10 -8.48 -29.34 7.05
N ILE A 11 -7.94 -29.66 5.87
CA ILE A 11 -6.96 -28.82 5.16
C ILE A 11 -7.62 -27.58 4.53
N LEU A 12 -8.88 -27.68 4.11
CA LEU A 12 -9.58 -26.55 3.49
C LEU A 12 -9.94 -25.47 4.53
N LEU A 13 -10.29 -25.86 5.76
CA LEU A 13 -10.59 -24.93 6.86
C LEU A 13 -9.34 -24.18 7.35
N LEU A 14 -8.17 -24.82 7.36
CA LEU A 14 -6.90 -24.16 7.67
C LEU A 14 -6.55 -23.07 6.64
N PHE A 15 -6.86 -23.29 5.36
CA PHE A 15 -6.59 -22.30 4.30
C PHE A 15 -7.50 -21.06 4.40
N VAL A 16 -8.74 -21.22 4.87
CA VAL A 16 -9.67 -20.09 5.05
C VAL A 16 -9.25 -19.23 6.24
N CYS A 17 -8.94 -19.83 7.40
CA CYS A 17 -8.57 -19.05 8.60
C CYS A 17 -7.26 -18.27 8.46
N ILE A 18 -6.27 -18.77 7.69
CA ILE A 18 -5.01 -18.04 7.47
C ILE A 18 -5.25 -16.76 6.64
N ASN A 19 -6.25 -16.75 5.77
CA ASN A 19 -6.54 -15.59 4.92
C ASN A 19 -7.33 -14.50 5.66
N GLU A 20 -8.23 -14.85 6.60
CA GLU A 20 -8.95 -13.87 7.41
C GLU A 20 -8.03 -13.13 8.40
N CYS A 21 -7.06 -13.80 9.05
CA CYS A 21 -6.10 -13.13 9.94
C CYS A 21 -5.12 -12.18 9.22
N LYS A 22 -4.94 -12.33 7.90
CA LYS A 22 -4.12 -11.39 7.12
C LYS A 22 -4.88 -10.09 6.85
N GLY A 23 -6.19 -10.16 6.61
CA GLY A 23 -7.05 -9.01 6.34
C GLY A 23 -7.12 -8.02 7.52
N GLU A 24 -7.13 -8.51 8.76
CA GLU A 24 -7.15 -7.64 9.95
C GLU A 24 -5.85 -6.81 10.08
N LYS A 25 -4.69 -7.44 9.87
CA LYS A 25 -3.38 -6.78 10.06
C LYS A 25 -3.11 -5.66 9.06
N TRP A 26 -3.62 -5.75 7.82
CA TRP A 26 -3.44 -4.70 6.83
C TRP A 26 -4.25 -3.45 7.17
N ASN A 27 -5.44 -3.64 7.74
CA ASN A 27 -6.25 -2.53 8.20
C ASN A 27 -5.60 -1.83 9.40
N ASP A 28 -4.92 -2.57 10.29
CA ASP A 28 -4.16 -1.96 11.40
C ASP A 28 -3.03 -1.06 10.89
N VAL A 29 -2.27 -1.51 9.89
CA VAL A 29 -1.20 -0.69 9.28
C VAL A 29 -1.75 0.60 8.69
N VAL A 30 -2.85 0.49 7.96
CA VAL A 30 -3.55 1.63 7.37
C VAL A 30 -4.02 2.61 8.47
N ASN A 31 -4.56 2.09 9.57
CA ASN A 31 -5.00 2.90 10.71
C ASN A 31 -3.82 3.59 11.39
N TRP A 32 -2.69 2.91 11.61
CA TRP A 32 -1.49 3.51 12.23
C TRP A 32 -0.95 4.70 11.41
N ILE A 33 -0.99 4.60 10.08
CA ILE A 33 -0.58 5.70 9.20
C ILE A 33 -1.53 6.89 9.37
N ASN A 34 -2.84 6.63 9.37
CA ASN A 34 -3.85 7.66 9.51
C ASN A 34 -3.86 8.32 10.91
N GLU A 35 -3.55 7.56 11.96
CA GLU A 35 -3.40 8.08 13.32
C GLU A 35 -2.16 8.97 13.46
N ALA A 36 -1.07 8.64 12.74
CA ALA A 36 0.15 9.44 12.76
C ALA A 36 0.00 10.75 11.98
N VAL A 37 -0.64 10.69 10.81
CA VAL A 37 -0.89 11.85 9.94
C VAL A 37 -2.29 11.72 9.33
N PRO A 38 -3.15 12.75 9.42
CA PRO A 38 -4.46 12.74 8.77
C PRO A 38 -4.32 12.51 7.26
N CYS A 39 -4.91 11.41 6.77
CA CYS A 39 -4.78 10.99 5.38
C CYS A 39 -6.12 11.01 4.64
N LYS A 40 -6.11 11.59 3.43
CA LYS A 40 -7.23 11.50 2.46
C LYS A 40 -7.40 10.10 1.93
N LEU A 41 -6.27 9.42 1.74
CA LEU A 41 -6.22 8.11 1.14
C LEU A 41 -5.00 7.36 1.66
N VAL A 42 -5.18 6.16 2.16
CA VAL A 42 -4.10 5.20 2.41
C VAL A 42 -4.52 3.92 1.74
N VAL A 43 -3.65 3.34 0.90
CA VAL A 43 -3.93 2.10 0.18
C VAL A 43 -2.71 1.19 0.25
N ILE A 44 -2.97 -0.08 0.55
CA ILE A 44 -2.00 -1.15 0.38
C ILE A 44 -2.48 -1.97 -0.82
N ALA A 45 -1.70 -1.97 -1.89
CA ALA A 45 -1.98 -2.74 -3.10
C ALA A 45 -0.88 -3.79 -3.32
N GLY A 46 -1.24 -4.95 -3.89
CA GLY A 46 -0.27 -5.93 -4.34
C GLY A 46 0.47 -5.48 -5.61
N ALA A 47 1.56 -6.15 -5.97
CA ALA A 47 2.35 -5.87 -7.18
C ALA A 47 1.52 -5.89 -8.51
N LYS A 48 0.37 -6.57 -8.51
CA LYS A 48 -0.56 -6.61 -9.67
C LYS A 48 -1.66 -5.54 -9.62
N GLY A 49 -1.63 -4.65 -8.62
CA GLY A 49 -2.62 -3.61 -8.39
C GLY A 49 -3.84 -4.02 -7.57
N GLY A 50 -3.95 -5.28 -7.15
CA GLY A 50 -5.06 -5.74 -6.30
C GLY A 50 -5.00 -5.10 -4.92
N ILE A 51 -6.07 -4.43 -4.50
CA ILE A 51 -6.14 -3.69 -3.23
C ILE A 51 -6.35 -4.68 -2.07
N TRP A 52 -5.52 -4.57 -1.03
CA TRP A 52 -5.53 -5.45 0.14
C TRP A 52 -6.09 -4.74 1.37
N ALA A 53 -5.82 -3.45 1.51
CA ALA A 53 -6.43 -2.59 2.52
C ALA A 53 -6.48 -1.14 2.03
N GLN A 54 -7.42 -0.37 2.57
CA GLN A 54 -7.61 1.02 2.22
C GLN A 54 -8.22 1.82 3.38
N TYR A 55 -7.99 3.13 3.35
CA TYR A 55 -8.69 4.12 4.16
C TYR A 55 -8.84 5.43 3.38
N PRO A 56 -10.00 6.12 3.48
CA PRO A 56 -11.25 5.60 4.02
C PRO A 56 -11.83 4.50 3.09
N LYS A 57 -12.74 3.66 3.61
CA LYS A 57 -13.25 2.48 2.88
C LYS A 57 -14.12 2.82 1.66
N ASP A 58 -14.60 4.04 1.60
CA ASP A 58 -15.45 4.61 0.55
C ASP A 58 -14.69 5.57 -0.38
N ALA A 59 -13.37 5.68 -0.24
CA ALA A 59 -12.55 6.52 -1.10
C ALA A 59 -12.60 6.06 -2.56
N LYS A 60 -12.50 7.02 -3.49
CA LYS A 60 -12.27 6.73 -4.91
C LYS A 60 -10.90 6.08 -5.05
N LEU A 61 -10.90 4.80 -5.40
CA LEU A 61 -9.68 4.03 -5.56
C LEU A 61 -9.03 4.28 -6.92
N PRO A 62 -7.69 4.34 -6.96
CA PRO A 62 -6.95 4.25 -8.21
C PRO A 62 -7.22 2.90 -8.89
N THR A 63 -7.09 2.87 -10.21
CA THR A 63 -7.24 1.65 -10.98
C THR A 63 -6.08 0.69 -10.73
N ASN A 64 -6.30 -0.61 -10.95
CA ASN A 64 -5.25 -1.62 -10.81
C ASN A 64 -4.06 -1.34 -11.76
N GLU A 65 -4.32 -0.72 -12.91
CA GLU A 65 -3.29 -0.35 -13.88
C GLU A 65 -2.41 0.79 -13.37
N GLU A 66 -3.00 1.81 -12.73
CA GLU A 66 -2.26 2.90 -12.08
C GLU A 66 -1.32 2.36 -10.99
N PHE A 67 -1.80 1.46 -10.12
CA PHE A 67 -0.97 0.85 -9.08
C PHE A 67 0.12 -0.07 -9.65
N LYS A 68 -0.19 -0.84 -10.69
CA LYS A 68 0.78 -1.71 -11.35
C LYS A 68 1.89 -0.89 -12.02
N LYS A 69 1.53 0.21 -12.69
CA LYS A 69 2.49 1.15 -13.28
C LYS A 69 3.37 1.73 -12.17
N LEU A 70 2.77 2.27 -11.12
CA LEU A 70 3.52 2.84 -9.99
C LEU A 70 4.48 1.82 -9.35
N TYR A 71 4.03 0.59 -9.10
CA TYR A 71 4.89 -0.46 -8.55
C TYR A 71 6.07 -0.78 -9.47
N ASN A 72 5.85 -0.86 -10.79
CA ASN A 72 6.90 -1.14 -11.76
C ASN A 72 7.89 0.01 -11.90
N ASP A 73 7.40 1.25 -11.95
CA ASP A 73 8.23 2.44 -12.05
C ASP A 73 9.16 2.51 -10.83
N MET A 74 8.61 2.35 -9.62
CA MET A 74 9.41 2.37 -8.40
C MET A 74 10.40 1.21 -8.25
N LYS A 75 10.17 0.07 -8.92
CA LYS A 75 11.06 -1.10 -8.87
C LYS A 75 12.19 -1.04 -9.89
N ASN A 76 11.96 -0.38 -11.02
CA ASN A 76 12.90 -0.40 -12.15
C ASN A 76 13.61 0.94 -12.35
N ASP A 77 12.86 2.04 -12.47
CA ASP A 77 13.40 3.36 -12.79
C ASP A 77 12.43 4.48 -12.38
N PHE A 78 12.94 5.43 -11.60
CA PHE A 78 12.18 6.62 -11.16
C PHE A 78 11.99 7.66 -12.26
N SER A 79 12.71 7.57 -13.38
CA SER A 79 12.73 8.58 -14.45
C SER A 79 11.34 8.98 -14.94
N ASP A 80 10.40 8.03 -15.03
CA ASP A 80 9.03 8.31 -15.46
C ASP A 80 8.22 9.06 -14.42
N ILE A 81 8.45 8.76 -13.14
CA ILE A 81 7.81 9.45 -12.01
C ILE A 81 8.37 10.87 -11.86
N GLU A 82 9.68 11.04 -12.03
CA GLU A 82 10.32 12.36 -11.99
C GLU A 82 9.80 13.29 -13.09
N LYS A 83 9.56 12.76 -14.30
CA LYS A 83 9.10 13.55 -15.45
C LYS A 83 7.59 13.81 -15.43
N ASN A 84 6.78 12.79 -15.16
CA ASN A 84 5.32 12.87 -15.34
C ASN A 84 4.56 12.98 -14.01
N GLY A 85 5.24 12.78 -12.88
CA GLY A 85 4.61 12.65 -11.57
C GLY A 85 3.89 11.31 -11.41
N ILE A 86 3.10 11.22 -10.34
CA ILE A 86 2.30 10.05 -9.99
C ILE A 86 0.84 10.38 -10.25
N THR A 87 0.14 9.59 -11.07
CA THR A 87 -1.32 9.75 -11.27
C THR A 87 -2.07 8.63 -10.57
N LEU A 88 -2.98 9.01 -9.68
CA LEU A 88 -3.82 8.09 -8.92
C LEU A 88 -5.26 8.58 -8.93
N ALA A 89 -6.21 7.71 -9.29
CA ALA A 89 -7.64 8.03 -9.33
C ALA A 89 -7.98 9.26 -10.21
N GLY A 90 -7.14 9.54 -11.22
CA GLY A 90 -7.24 10.71 -12.08
C GLY A 90 -6.69 12.02 -11.50
N ILE A 91 -6.01 11.99 -10.34
CA ILE A 91 -5.30 13.13 -9.75
C ILE A 91 -3.79 12.93 -9.96
N THR A 92 -3.14 13.92 -10.57
CA THR A 92 -1.69 13.91 -10.79
C THR A 92 -0.97 14.65 -9.66
N TYR A 93 0.04 14.01 -9.09
CA TYR A 93 0.91 14.52 -8.03
C TYR A 93 2.31 14.75 -8.61
N THR A 94 2.84 15.97 -8.46
CA THR A 94 4.18 16.34 -8.93
C THR A 94 5.23 15.73 -8.03
N PHE A 95 6.25 15.10 -8.60
CA PHE A 95 7.40 14.59 -7.85
C PHE A 95 8.08 15.71 -7.04
N VAL A 96 8.40 15.43 -5.78
CA VAL A 96 9.11 16.36 -4.89
C VAL A 96 10.50 15.84 -4.57
N GLY A 97 10.58 14.55 -4.28
CA GLY A 97 11.82 13.90 -3.89
C GLY A 97 11.58 12.45 -3.55
N GLY A 98 12.65 11.67 -3.54
CA GLY A 98 12.59 10.26 -3.24
C GLY A 98 13.97 9.70 -2.97
N ASN A 99 13.98 8.48 -2.47
CA ASN A 99 15.16 7.64 -2.36
C ASN A 99 14.86 6.29 -3.02
N ASP A 100 15.82 5.37 -3.00
CA ASP A 100 15.68 4.03 -3.61
C ASP A 100 14.52 3.19 -3.06
N ARG A 101 13.91 3.61 -1.95
CA ARG A 101 12.84 2.89 -1.24
C ARG A 101 11.52 3.65 -1.18
N SER A 102 11.50 4.95 -1.34
CA SER A 102 10.28 5.76 -1.16
C SER A 102 10.27 6.93 -2.11
N VAL A 103 9.10 7.20 -2.70
CA VAL A 103 8.88 8.40 -3.51
C VAL A 103 7.86 9.28 -2.84
N THR A 104 8.17 10.58 -2.84
CA THR A 104 7.28 11.63 -2.39
C THR A 104 6.87 12.51 -3.57
N ALA A 105 5.56 12.74 -3.67
CA ALA A 105 4.95 13.65 -4.62
C ALA A 105 3.97 14.59 -3.90
N LYS A 106 3.55 15.68 -4.53
CA LYS A 106 2.60 16.62 -3.96
C LYS A 106 1.54 17.07 -4.96
N ASN A 107 0.36 17.40 -4.46
CA ASN A 107 -0.69 18.09 -5.21
C ASN A 107 -1.26 19.18 -4.29
N GLY A 108 -1.00 20.44 -4.62
CA GLY A 108 -1.37 21.57 -3.77
C GLY A 108 -0.73 21.45 -2.38
N ASN A 109 -1.57 21.32 -1.34
CA ASN A 109 -1.14 21.18 0.05
C ASN A 109 -1.05 19.72 0.54
N SER A 110 -1.44 18.76 -0.31
CA SER A 110 -1.40 17.34 0.02
C SER A 110 -0.13 16.68 -0.50
N TYR A 111 0.44 15.81 0.33
CA TYR A 111 1.61 15.02 -0.01
C TYR A 111 1.21 13.56 -0.22
N LEU A 112 1.83 12.92 -1.19
CA LEU A 112 1.72 11.52 -1.49
C LEU A 112 3.07 10.87 -1.21
N VAL A 113 3.08 9.82 -0.40
CA VAL A 113 4.26 8.97 -0.18
C VAL A 113 3.92 7.56 -0.63
N ALA A 114 4.75 7.02 -1.50
CA ALA A 114 4.67 5.64 -1.96
C ALA A 114 5.93 4.88 -1.55
N VAL A 115 5.78 3.65 -1.06
CA VAL A 115 6.88 2.77 -0.65
C VAL A 115 6.59 1.35 -1.17
N PRO A 116 7.43 0.77 -2.05
CA PRO A 116 7.25 -0.57 -2.55
C PRO A 116 7.93 -1.58 -1.61
N THR A 117 7.28 -2.73 -1.41
CA THR A 117 7.84 -3.89 -0.71
C THR A 117 8.20 -4.99 -1.70
N LYS A 118 8.41 -6.23 -1.23
CA LYS A 118 8.65 -7.35 -2.15
C LYS A 118 7.39 -7.68 -2.94
N GLN A 119 6.22 -7.65 -2.31
CA GLN A 119 4.97 -8.12 -2.95
C GLN A 119 3.86 -7.05 -3.02
N THR A 120 4.02 -5.94 -2.32
CA THR A 120 3.02 -4.88 -2.19
C THR A 120 3.61 -3.49 -2.43
N ILE A 121 2.73 -2.50 -2.51
CA ILE A 121 3.04 -1.08 -2.46
C ILE A 121 2.11 -0.44 -1.44
N VAL A 122 2.70 0.36 -0.55
CA VAL A 122 1.98 1.20 0.39
C VAL A 122 1.96 2.60 -0.20
N VAL A 123 0.78 3.17 -0.33
CA VAL A 123 0.57 4.53 -0.82
C VAL A 123 -0.26 5.28 0.21
N ALA A 124 0.22 6.43 0.66
CA ALA A 124 -0.52 7.31 1.55
C ALA A 124 -0.55 8.73 0.98
N VAL A 125 -1.69 9.39 1.11
CA VAL A 125 -1.96 10.75 0.68
C VAL A 125 -2.46 11.52 1.89
N SER A 126 -1.71 12.53 2.33
CA SER A 126 -2.10 13.38 3.46
C SER A 126 -3.22 14.36 3.08
N GLU A 127 -4.01 14.76 4.07
CA GLU A 127 -4.94 15.88 3.93
C GLU A 127 -4.20 17.19 3.79
N ASP A 128 -3.56 17.61 4.88
CA ASP A 128 -2.70 18.78 5.01
C ASP A 128 -1.61 18.38 6.01
N GLY A 129 -0.40 18.11 5.51
CA GLY A 129 0.59 17.43 6.33
C GLY A 129 2.03 17.82 6.02
N ASN A 130 2.88 17.72 7.04
CA ASN A 130 4.32 17.86 6.87
C ASN A 130 4.86 16.61 6.14
N GLU A 131 5.47 16.82 4.98
CA GLU A 131 6.12 15.79 4.15
C GLU A 131 6.96 14.81 4.98
N LYS A 132 7.71 15.33 5.95
CA LYS A 132 8.62 14.55 6.78
C LYS A 132 7.88 13.56 7.67
N GLN A 133 6.79 13.99 8.31
CA GLN A 133 6.02 13.14 9.23
C GLN A 133 5.33 12.01 8.47
N LEU A 134 4.78 12.31 7.28
CA LEU A 134 4.16 11.29 6.45
C LEU A 134 5.19 10.25 5.98
N ASN A 135 6.37 10.69 5.54
CA ASN A 135 7.45 9.80 5.16
C ASN A 135 7.88 8.89 6.32
N GLU A 136 8.07 9.44 7.52
CA GLU A 136 8.46 8.65 8.70
C GLU A 136 7.38 7.62 9.07
N ALA A 137 6.10 8.02 9.06
CA ALA A 137 4.98 7.14 9.38
C ALA A 137 4.86 5.98 8.38
N VAL A 138 4.90 6.28 7.08
CA VAL A 138 4.77 5.25 6.03
C VAL A 138 5.97 4.32 6.02
N ASN A 139 7.20 4.82 6.13
CA ASN A 139 8.40 3.98 6.14
C ASN A 139 8.43 3.07 7.38
N LYS A 140 8.12 3.60 8.58
CA LYS A 140 8.07 2.81 9.81
C LYS A 140 7.04 1.69 9.72
N SER A 141 5.84 2.00 9.24
CA SER A 141 4.79 1.02 9.02
C SER A 141 5.19 -0.03 7.98
N THR A 142 5.86 0.39 6.92
CA THR A 142 6.34 -0.52 5.86
C THR A 142 7.47 -1.42 6.34
N ASP A 143 8.39 -0.93 7.17
CA ASP A 143 9.46 -1.74 7.75
C ASP A 143 8.91 -2.86 8.65
N VAL A 144 7.82 -2.60 9.37
CA VAL A 144 7.09 -3.63 10.13
C VAL A 144 6.53 -4.69 9.19
N MET A 145 5.95 -4.31 8.05
CA MET A 145 5.45 -5.25 7.05
C MET A 145 6.58 -6.11 6.45
N ILE A 146 7.71 -5.49 6.14
CA ILE A 146 8.89 -6.20 5.62
C ILE A 146 9.44 -7.19 6.66
N GLY A 147 9.48 -6.79 7.93
CA GLY A 147 9.87 -7.66 9.05
C GLY A 147 8.95 -8.87 9.22
N MET A 148 7.67 -8.74 8.87
CA MET A 148 6.71 -9.85 8.84
C MET A 148 6.84 -10.76 7.59
N GLY A 149 7.71 -10.40 6.64
CA GLY A 149 8.02 -11.22 5.46
C GLY A 149 7.29 -10.82 4.18
N PHE A 150 6.74 -9.60 4.10
CA PHE A 150 6.01 -9.09 2.93
C PHE A 150 6.86 -8.21 1.99
#